data_AF-A0A0B1SBS1-F1
#
_entry.id   AF-A0A0B1SBS1-F1
#
_cell.length_a   1.000
_cell.length_b   1.000
_cell.length_c   1.000
_cell.angle_alpha   90.00
_cell.angle_beta   90.00
_cell.angle_gamma   90.00
#
_symmetry.space_group_name_H-M   'P 1'
#
loop_
_entity.id
_entity.type
_entity.pdbx_description
1 polymer ?
#
loop_
_entity_poly.entity_id
_entity_poly.type
_entity_poly.pdbx_seq_one_letter_code
_entity_poly.pdbx_strand_id
1 'polypeptide(L)'
;LDPTYDVDSTDRLKYVYTPWILCGTAFLVFAKEYVGQPIQCWVPRQWSYGWEVYAEHICLIENTYFVNMNDTHLPSVDQRENREIRYYQVGRIAYLY
;
A
#
# COMPACT_ATOMS: atom_id res chain seq x y z
N LEU A 1 -37.18 -30.55 -8.00
CA LEU A 1 -35.97 -30.01 -7.34
C LEU A 1 -36.43 -29.51 -5.99
N ASP A 2 -35.90 -30.07 -4.91
CA ASP A 2 -36.30 -29.72 -3.55
C ASP A 2 -35.65 -28.37 -3.18
N PRO A 3 -36.42 -27.31 -2.83
CA PRO A 3 -35.88 -25.99 -2.49
C PRO A 3 -35.06 -26.01 -1.18
N THR A 4 -35.05 -27.14 -0.48
CA THR A 4 -34.27 -27.36 0.73
C THR A 4 -32.79 -27.61 0.45
N TYR A 5 -32.37 -27.90 -0.80
CA TYR A 5 -30.96 -28.12 -1.13
C TYR A 5 -30.17 -26.81 -1.34
N ASP A 6 -30.86 -25.69 -1.63
CA ASP A 6 -30.30 -24.34 -1.78
C ASP A 6 -30.05 -23.63 -0.42
N VAL A 7 -30.12 -24.37 0.70
CA VAL A 7 -29.72 -23.91 2.05
C VAL A 7 -28.33 -24.42 2.44
N ASP A 8 -27.59 -24.96 1.47
CA ASP A 8 -26.28 -25.59 1.70
C ASP A 8 -25.27 -24.59 2.29
N SER A 9 -24.32 -25.12 3.05
CA SER A 9 -23.26 -24.36 3.71
C SER A 9 -22.50 -23.46 2.73
N THR A 10 -22.44 -23.87 1.47
CA THR A 10 -21.82 -23.15 0.36
C THR A 10 -22.50 -21.80 0.06
N ASP A 11 -23.82 -21.70 0.18
CA ASP A 11 -24.53 -20.45 -0.06
C ASP A 11 -24.35 -19.47 1.11
N ARG A 12 -24.40 -19.98 2.35
CA ARG A 12 -24.11 -19.19 3.56
C ARG A 12 -22.68 -18.64 3.54
N LEU A 13 -21.70 -19.43 3.08
CA LEU A 13 -20.31 -19.01 2.89
C LEU A 13 -20.22 -17.73 2.04
N LYS A 14 -20.93 -17.67 0.93
CA LYS A 14 -20.85 -16.56 -0.03
C LYS A 14 -21.59 -15.31 0.43
N TYR A 15 -22.82 -15.44 0.94
CA TYR A 15 -23.62 -14.26 1.28
C TYR A 15 -23.38 -13.72 2.69
N VAL A 16 -22.90 -14.55 3.62
CA VAL A 16 -22.59 -14.15 5.00
C VAL A 16 -21.09 -14.00 5.19
N TYR A 17 -20.34 -15.08 5.05
CA TYR A 17 -18.95 -15.09 5.51
C TYR A 17 -18.03 -14.26 4.62
N THR A 18 -18.16 -14.33 3.28
CA THR A 18 -17.36 -13.53 2.36
C THR A 18 -17.48 -12.02 2.62
N PRO A 19 -18.68 -11.39 2.69
CA PRO A 19 -18.76 -9.96 2.97
C PRO A 19 -18.26 -9.60 4.37
N TRP A 20 -18.50 -10.44 5.40
CA TRP A 20 -17.95 -10.20 6.73
C TRP A 20 -16.42 -10.25 6.76
N ILE A 21 -15.80 -11.18 6.03
CA ILE A 21 -14.33 -11.27 5.90
C ILE A 21 -13.80 -10.04 5.15
N LEU A 22 -14.44 -9.64 4.04
CA LEU A 22 -14.05 -8.45 3.30
C LEU A 22 -14.17 -7.19 4.16
N CYS A 23 -15.27 -7.01 4.88
CA CYS A 23 -15.45 -5.91 5.83
C CYS A 23 -14.39 -5.94 6.94
N GLY A 24 -14.09 -7.12 7.49
CA GLY A 24 -13.04 -7.28 8.50
C GLY A 24 -11.66 -6.90 7.99
N THR A 25 -11.26 -7.40 6.82
CA THR A 25 -9.97 -7.06 6.21
C THR A 25 -9.88 -5.59 5.82
N ALA A 26 -10.95 -5.01 5.29
CA ALA A 26 -11.02 -3.59 4.99
C ALA A 26 -10.83 -2.75 6.26
N PHE A 27 -11.56 -3.07 7.34
CA PHE A 27 -11.41 -2.39 8.63
C PHE A 27 -10.00 -2.52 9.19
N LEU A 28 -9.37 -3.70 9.07
CA LEU A 28 -7.98 -3.90 9.50
C LEU A 28 -7.00 -3.02 8.72
N VAL A 29 -7.16 -2.92 7.39
CA VAL A 29 -6.33 -2.02 6.56
C VAL A 29 -6.56 -0.57 6.94
N PHE A 30 -7.80 -0.14 7.14
CA PHE A 30 -8.11 1.21 7.59
C PHE A 30 -7.53 1.51 8.98
N ALA A 31 -7.63 0.57 9.92
CA ALA A 31 -7.06 0.74 11.26
C ALA A 31 -5.52 0.85 11.21
N LYS A 32 -4.87 0.11 10.32
CA LYS A 32 -3.42 0.19 10.10
C LYS A 32 -3.00 1.55 9.56
N GLU A 33 -3.75 2.09 8.60
CA GLU A 33 -3.48 3.41 8.02
C GLU A 33 -3.84 4.56 8.98
N TYR A 34 -4.87 4.40 9.81
CA TYR A 34 -5.32 5.45 10.74
C TYR A 34 -4.40 5.62 11.95
N VAL A 35 -3.80 4.51 12.42
CA VAL A 35 -2.95 4.51 13.62
C VAL A 35 -1.45 4.54 13.27
N GLY A 36 -1.08 4.16 12.05
CA GLY A 36 0.31 4.10 11.57
C GLY A 36 0.66 5.22 10.58
N GLN A 37 1.96 5.47 10.41
CA GLN A 37 2.46 6.28 9.30
C GLN A 37 2.58 5.39 8.03
N PRO A 38 2.14 5.85 6.86
CA PRO A 38 2.09 5.06 5.62
C PRO A 38 3.47 4.56 5.15
N ILE A 39 4.55 5.28 5.50
CA ILE A 39 5.93 4.89 5.25
C ILE A 39 6.87 5.57 6.26
N GLN A 40 7.96 4.92 6.64
CA GLN A 40 9.02 5.49 7.49
C GLN A 40 10.29 5.67 6.68
N CYS A 41 10.70 6.92 6.47
CA CYS A 41 11.91 7.25 5.71
C CYS A 41 13.13 7.41 6.62
N TRP A 42 14.30 7.04 6.11
CA TRP A 42 15.56 7.33 6.80
C TRP A 42 15.87 8.82 6.67
N VAL A 43 15.56 9.56 7.73
CA VAL A 43 15.82 11.00 7.86
C VAL A 43 16.96 11.24 8.85
N PRO A 44 17.75 12.29 8.67
CA PRO A 44 18.88 12.56 9.54
C PRO A 44 18.40 13.14 10.89
N ARG A 45 19.04 12.73 11.98
CA ARG A 45 18.60 13.01 13.37
C ARG A 45 18.50 14.50 13.74
N GLN A 46 19.14 15.39 13.00
CA GLN A 46 19.08 16.83 13.26
C GLN A 46 17.74 17.50 12.87
N TRP A 47 16.85 16.77 12.20
CA TRP A 47 15.55 17.31 11.79
C TRP A 47 14.55 17.34 12.94
N SER A 48 13.67 18.34 12.94
CA SER A 48 12.52 18.38 13.85
C SER A 48 11.42 17.45 13.33
N TYR A 49 10.57 16.96 14.23
CA TYR A 49 9.47 16.05 13.90
C TYR A 49 8.60 16.52 12.72
N GLY A 50 8.34 17.82 12.59
CA GLY A 50 7.57 18.36 11.46
C GLY A 50 8.23 18.15 10.09
N TRP A 51 9.57 18.16 10.04
CA TRP A 51 10.33 17.87 8.83
C TRP A 51 10.40 16.38 8.53
N GLU A 52 10.37 15.53 9.56
CA GLU A 52 10.30 14.07 9.41
C GLU A 52 8.99 13.67 8.73
N VAL A 53 7.86 14.15 9.25
CA VAL A 53 6.53 13.91 8.65
C VAL A 53 6.46 14.46 7.22
N TYR A 54 7.01 15.65 6.96
CA TYR A 54 7.06 16.21 5.61
C TYR A 54 7.86 15.33 4.64
N ALA A 55 9.04 14.87 5.06
CA ALA A 55 9.88 14.00 4.24
C ALA A 55 9.21 12.65 3.94
N GLU A 56 8.50 12.08 4.91
CA GLU A 56 7.71 10.85 4.72
C GLU A 56 6.62 11.03 3.65
N HIS A 57 5.90 12.16 3.65
CA HIS A 57 4.90 12.44 2.62
C HIS A 57 5.52 12.55 1.22
N ILE A 58 6.67 13.21 1.11
CA ILE A 58 7.39 13.31 -0.17
C ILE A 58 7.86 11.93 -0.64
N CYS A 59 8.42 11.10 0.24
CA CYS A 59 8.81 9.73 -0.08
C CYS A 59 7.66 8.88 -0.61
N LEU A 60 6.44 9.08 -0.09
CA LEU A 60 5.26 8.30 -0.47
C LEU A 60 4.71 8.69 -1.85
N ILE A 61 4.78 9.98 -2.18
CA ILE A 61 4.26 10.53 -3.43
C ILE A 61 5.23 10.28 -4.60
N GLU A 62 6.53 10.37 -4.32
CA GLU A 62 7.58 10.15 -5.31
C GLU A 62 7.85 8.66 -5.56
N ASN A 63 8.32 8.32 -6.76
CA ASN A 63 8.69 6.94 -7.08
C ASN A 63 9.93 6.51 -6.29
N THR A 64 9.89 5.32 -5.71
CA THR A 64 11.01 4.74 -4.98
C THR A 64 11.68 3.63 -5.78
N TYR A 65 12.98 3.46 -5.60
CA TYR A 65 13.75 2.38 -6.24
C TYR A 65 14.50 1.60 -5.17
N PHE A 66 14.63 0.29 -5.38
CA PHE A 66 15.37 -0.57 -4.47
C PHE A 66 16.87 -0.47 -4.73
N VAL A 67 17.66 -0.28 -3.67
CA VAL A 67 19.13 -0.29 -3.70
C VAL A 67 19.62 -1.38 -2.78
N ASN A 68 20.55 -2.21 -3.27
CA ASN A 68 21.21 -3.20 -2.43
C ASN A 68 22.15 -2.52 -1.45
N MET A 69 22.05 -2.83 -0.15
CA MET A 69 22.89 -2.24 0.89
C MET A 69 24.39 -2.57 0.75
N ASN A 70 24.73 -3.57 -0.07
CA ASN A 70 26.13 -3.98 -0.30
C ASN A 70 26.83 -3.20 -1.42
N ASP A 71 26.10 -2.42 -2.22
CA ASP A 71 26.70 -1.60 -3.27
C ASP A 71 27.23 -0.28 -2.71
N THR A 72 28.53 -0.01 -2.91
CA THR A 72 29.21 1.20 -2.42
C THR A 72 28.87 2.47 -3.21
N HIS A 73 28.18 2.33 -4.34
CA HIS A 73 27.87 3.44 -5.23
C HIS A 73 26.40 3.40 -5.62
N LEU A 74 25.73 4.54 -5.51
CA LEU A 74 24.36 4.63 -6.01
C LEU A 74 24.37 4.49 -7.54
N PRO A 75 23.41 3.76 -8.13
CA PRO A 75 23.34 3.56 -9.58
C PRO A 75 23.16 4.88 -10.34
N SER A 76 23.51 4.90 -11.63
CA SER A 76 23.27 6.04 -12.52
C SER A 76 21.77 6.36 -12.65
N VAL A 77 21.44 7.60 -13.03
CA VAL A 77 20.05 8.09 -13.11
C VAL A 77 19.20 7.19 -14.02
N ASP A 78 19.70 6.82 -15.20
CA ASP A 78 18.98 5.96 -16.15
C ASP A 78 18.63 4.59 -15.55
N GLN A 79 19.53 4.04 -14.72
CA GLN A 79 19.28 2.76 -14.06
C GLN A 79 18.39 2.87 -12.82
N ARG A 80 18.21 4.07 -12.25
CA ARG A 80 17.25 4.31 -11.18
C ARG A 80 15.85 4.37 -11.74
N GLU A 81 15.64 5.15 -12.79
CA GLU A 81 14.34 5.30 -13.47
C GLU A 81 13.79 3.95 -13.95
N ASN A 82 14.66 3.09 -14.50
CA ASN A 82 14.26 1.76 -14.96
C ASN A 82 13.94 0.78 -13.81
N ARG A 83 14.33 1.10 -12.57
CA ARG A 83 14.09 0.28 -11.36
C ARG A 83 13.07 0.90 -10.40
N GLU A 84 12.38 1.96 -10.82
CA GLU A 84 11.34 2.61 -10.03
C GLU A 84 10.09 1.75 -9.87
N ILE A 85 9.55 1.74 -8.66
CA ILE A 85 8.31 1.05 -8.34
C ILE A 85 7.19 2.08 -8.18
N ARG A 86 6.22 2.02 -9.10
CA ARG A 86 5.07 2.93 -9.18
C ARG A 86 3.85 2.35 -8.48
N TYR A 87 3.76 2.47 -7.16
CA TYR A 87 2.64 1.93 -6.38
C TYR A 87 1.38 2.81 -6.40
N TYR A 88 1.52 4.14 -6.29
CA TYR A 88 0.37 5.05 -6.10
C TYR A 88 -0.04 5.84 -7.36
N GLN A 89 0.73 5.78 -8.44
CA GLN A 89 0.49 6.59 -9.64
C GLN A 89 -0.65 6.05 -10.54
N VAL A 90 -1.16 4.85 -10.28
CA VAL A 90 -2.25 4.23 -11.06
C VAL A 90 -3.55 5.06 -10.96
N GLY A 91 -3.78 5.73 -9.83
CA GLY A 91 -4.95 6.58 -9.63
C GLY A 91 -4.93 7.87 -10.47
N ARG A 92 -3.76 8.41 -10.81
CA ARG A 92 -3.65 9.67 -11.58
C ARG A 92 -3.85 9.47 -13.08
N ILE A 93 -3.59 8.27 -13.60
CA ILE A 93 -3.72 7.96 -15.03
C ILE A 93 -5.19 7.66 -15.40
N ALA A 94 -6.00 7.14 -14.48
CA ALA A 94 -7.40 6.80 -14.75
C ALA A 94 -8.36 8.02 -14.79
N TYR A 95 -8.04 9.13 -14.12
CA TYR A 95 -8.86 10.35 -14.16
C TYR A 95 -8.53 11.29 -15.35
N LEU A 96 -7.53 10.94 -16.16
CA LEU A 96 -7.09 11.69 -17.33
C LEU A 96 -7.29 10.93 -18.65
N TYR A 97 -8.03 9.81 -18.62
CA TYR A 97 -8.51 9.08 -19.80
C TYR A 97 -10.04 9.03 -19.82
#